data_AF-D4M6S0-F1
#
_entry.id   AF-D4M6S0-F1
#
_cell.length_a   1.000
_cell.length_b   1.000
_cell.length_c   1.000
_cell.angle_alpha   90.00
_cell.angle_beta   90.00
_cell.angle_gamma   90.00
#
_symmetry.space_group_name_H-M   'P 1'
#
loop_
_entity.id
_entity.type
_entity.pdbx_description
1 polymer ?
#
loop_
_entity_poly.entity_id
_entity_poly.type
_entity_poly.pdbx_seq_one_letter_code
_entity_poly.pdbx_strand_id
1 'polypeptide(L)' 'MLALITNANRQGLRFNPDEVSLILEVLKEGKSKEEQNQIDRMMEMTKNIFRKHFK' A
#
# COMPACT_ATOMS: atom_id res chain seq x y z
N MET A 1 -5.25 -5.89 1.65
CA MET A 1 -4.02 -5.37 1.02
C MET A 1 -2.77 -6.13 1.41
N LEU A 2 -2.38 -6.16 2.69
CA LEU A 2 -1.18 -6.89 3.14
C LEU A 2 -1.15 -8.36 2.66
N ALA A 3 -2.28 -9.07 2.73
CA ALA A 3 -2.38 -10.42 2.19
C ALA A 3 -2.11 -10.51 0.67
N LEU A 4 -2.54 -9.50 -0.11
CA LEU A 4 -2.28 -9.42 -1.55
C LEU A 4 -0.81 -9.10 -1.82
N ILE A 5 -0.21 -8.20 -1.05
CA ILE A 5 1.21 -7.82 -1.16
C ILE A 5 2.11 -9.01 -0.78
N THR A 6 1.78 -9.74 0.29
CA THR A 6 2.50 -10.96 0.68
C THR A 6 2.33 -12.07 -0.36
N ASN A 7 1.16 -12.18 -0.98
CA ASN A 7 0.92 -13.17 -2.03
C ASN A 7 1.62 -12.80 -3.36
N ALA A 8 1.66 -11.52 -3.72
CA ALA A 8 2.42 -11.01 -4.86
C ALA A 8 3.92 -11.27 -4.68
N ASN A 9 4.45 -11.04 -3.47
CA ASN A 9 5.84 -11.38 -3.13
C ASN A 9 6.15 -12.86 -3.36
N ARG A 10 5.22 -13.77 -3.06
CA ARG A 10 5.36 -15.21 -3.33
C ARG A 10 5.37 -15.56 -4.82
N GLN A 11 4.76 -14.71 -5.66
CA GLN A 11 4.78 -14.83 -7.12
C GLN A 11 5.96 -14.08 -7.77
N GLY A 12 6.89 -13.54 -6.97
CA GLY A 12 8.05 -12.77 -7.46
C GLY A 12 7.75 -11.29 -7.73
N LEU A 13 6.51 -10.86 -7.58
CA LEU A 13 6.10 -9.45 -7.64
C LEU A 13 6.44 -8.76 -6.32
N ARG A 14 7.63 -8.16 -6.28
CA ARG A 14 8.06 -7.29 -5.19
C ARG A 14 7.69 -5.85 -5.53
N PHE A 15 6.75 -5.29 -4.79
CA PHE A 15 6.48 -3.86 -4.86
C PHE A 15 7.39 -3.13 -3.88
N ASN A 16 8.09 -2.11 -4.37
CA ASN A 16 8.80 -1.20 -3.49
C ASN A 16 7.81 -0.22 -2.81
N PRO A 17 8.18 0.43 -1.70
CA PRO A 17 7.28 1.34 -0.97
C PRO A 17 6.75 2.50 -1.82
N ASP A 18 7.53 2.97 -2.81
CA ASP A 18 7.18 4.08 -3.68
C ASP A 18 6.15 3.65 -4.75
N GLU A 19 6.28 2.44 -5.30
CA GLU A 19 5.33 1.82 -6.22
C GLU A 19 3.99 1.56 -5.54
N VAL A 20 4.01 1.09 -4.29
CA VAL A 20 2.78 0.94 -3.49
C VAL A 20 2.14 2.31 -3.25
N SER A 21 2.93 3.35 -2.96
CA SER A 21 2.42 4.71 -2.79
C SER A 21 1.74 5.23 -4.06
N LEU A 22 2.37 5.03 -5.22
CA LEU A 22 1.83 5.45 -6.51
C LEU A 22 0.50 4.76 -6.83
N ILE A 23 0.42 3.44 -6.63
CA ILE A 23 -0.82 2.68 -6.85
C ILE A 23 -1.94 3.22 -5.94
N LEU A 24 -1.60 3.57 -4.69
CA LEU A 24 -2.57 4.07 -3.72
C LEU A 24 -3.03 5.50 -4.03
N GLU A 25 -2.15 6.37 -4.55
CA GLU A 25 -2.55 7.68 -5.06
C GLU A 25 -3.52 7.56 -6.24
N VAL A 26 -3.23 6.67 -7.19
CA VAL A 26 -4.14 6.39 -8.32
C VAL A 26 -5.48 5.83 -7.84
N LEU A 27 -5.49 4.93 -6.85
CA LEU A 27 -6.73 4.39 -6.26
C LEU A 27 -7.51 5.42 -5.45
N LYS A 28 -6.85 6.48 -4.97
CA LYS A 28 -7.45 7.60 -4.22
C LYS A 28 -8.14 8.60 -5.16
N GLU A 29 -7.66 8.71 -6.38
CA GLU A 29 -8.20 9.60 -7.40
C GLU A 29 -9.65 9.20 -7.74
N GLY A 30 -10.57 10.18 -7.73
CA GLY A 30 -11.99 9.95 -8.01
C GLY A 30 -12.82 9.37 -6.85
N LYS A 31 -12.23 9.12 -5.67
CA LYS A 31 -12.96 8.65 -4.48
C LYS A 31 -13.42 9.76 -3.55
N SER A 32 -14.45 9.48 -2.74
CA SER A 32 -14.99 10.41 -1.74
C SER A 32 -13.98 10.68 -0.61
N LYS A 33 -14.05 11.86 0.03
CA LYS A 33 -13.10 12.29 1.08
C LYS A 33 -12.93 11.27 2.22
N GLU A 34 -13.99 10.56 2.60
CA GLU A 34 -13.91 9.49 3.61
C GLU A 34 -13.10 8.28 3.14
N GLU A 35 -13.27 7.86 1.89
CA GLU A 35 -12.48 6.77 1.31
C GLU A 35 -11.02 7.18 1.13
N GLN A 36 -10.76 8.44 0.75
CA GLN A 36 -9.40 8.96 0.67
C GLN A 36 -8.69 8.88 2.03
N ASN A 37 -9.38 9.26 3.10
CA ASN A 37 -8.85 9.14 4.47
C ASN A 37 -8.60 7.68 4.89
N GLN A 38 -9.46 6.73 4.48
CA GLN A 38 -9.22 5.31 4.73
C GLN A 38 -7.97 4.80 4.00
N ILE A 39 -7.77 5.23 2.74
CA ILE A 39 -6.59 4.89 1.95
C ILE A 39 -5.32 5.50 2.55
N ASP A 40 -5.37 6.76 2.98
CA ASP A 40 -4.23 7.43 3.62
C ASP A 40 -3.81 6.73 4.93
N ARG A 41 -4.77 6.32 5.78
CA ARG A 41 -4.48 5.51 6.99
C ARG A 41 -3.84 4.16 6.65
N MET A 42 -4.32 3.52 5.58
CA MET A 42 -3.80 2.23 5.14
C MET A 42 -2.39 2.36 4.55
N MET A 43 -2.07 3.46 3.87
CA MET A 43 -0.70 3.80 3.44
C MET A 43 0.25 3.90 4.63
N GLU A 44 -0.15 4.61 5.68
CA GLU A 44 0.67 4.81 6.87
C GLU A 44 0.98 3.48 7.59
N MET A 45 -0.04 2.63 7.74
CA MET A 45 0.14 1.26 8.26
C MET A 45 1.06 0.42 7.38
N THR A 46 0.89 0.51 6.06
CA THR A 46 1.71 -0.26 5.11
C THR A 46 3.17 0.19 5.16
N LYS A 47 3.45 1.51 5.14
CA LYS A 47 4.80 2.06 5.33
C LYS A 47 5.44 1.57 6.63
N ASN A 48 4.69 1.57 7.73
CA ASN A 48 5.19 1.09 9.02
C ASN A 48 5.51 -0.41 9.02
N ILE A 49 4.69 -1.24 8.36
CA ILE A 49 4.95 -2.68 8.23
C ILE A 49 6.16 -2.93 7.33
N PHE A 50 6.23 -2.29 6.16
CA PHE A 50 7.38 -2.41 5.27
C PHE A 50 8.69 -1.99 5.97
N ARG A 51 8.68 -0.87 6.69
CA ARG A 51 9.85 -0.38 7.44
C ARG A 51 10.27 -1.33 8.57
N LYS A 52 9.35 -2.11 9.13
CA LYS A 52 9.60 -3.06 10.22
C LYS A 52 9.98 -4.45 9.73
N HIS A 53 9.50 -4.87 8.56
CA HIS A 53 9.78 -6.18 7.95
C HIS A 53 11.01 -6.21 7.04
N PHE A 54 11.40 -5.07 6.46
CA PHE A 54 12.56 -4.96 5.55
C PHE A 54 13.76 -4.25 6.20
N LYS A 55 13.91 -4.35 7.53
CA LYS A 55 15.07 -3.84 8.27
C LYS A 55 16.06 -4.97 8.56
#